data_AF-A0A661I4G2-F1
#
_entry.id   AF-A0A661I4G2-F1
#
_cell.length_a   1.000
_cell.length_b   1.000
_cell.length_c   1.000
_cell.angle_alpha   90.00
_cell.angle_beta   90.00
_cell.angle_gamma   90.00
#
_symmetry.space_group_name_H-M   'P 1'
#
loop_
_entity.id
_entity.type
_entity.pdbx_description
1 polymer ?
#
loop_
_entity_poly.entity_id
_entity_poly.type
_entity_poly.pdbx_seq_one_letter_code
_entity_poly.pdbx_strand_id
1 'polypeptide(L)'
;MILTPEVLAIMILNVIFAFFGIIAFVLSVKIFLGWNPDSVSQSQYRLEKQSFLTATIIKYIFVVKVPLFLFFIFTLDKISNVLTGAMCAAGVVDATAYGTNLFILKIINLYLFAYWLVLNSEDVKHENQPYTKMKFGIFIVAFFLFISELVVEGVMFNSIDVDKMVSCCGTLYSSSATSAISSIFSIDTAVLLSLFYGNFLLIVLLYFLKQRYLFAISNLFFIIISIMSLITFFGTYIYELPTHHCPFCFLQSDYYYVGYLIYALLFMGTFYGLIVGIIQVSKENRDKNYRKSLIFNTLYVILLSSFVMIYYIKNGVWL
;
A
#
# COMPACT_ATOMS: atom_id res chain seq x y z
N MET A 1 -3.28 -2.30 26.08
CA MET A 1 -2.67 -3.23 25.10
C MET A 1 -1.20 -2.96 24.76
N ILE A 2 -0.63 -1.80 25.11
CA ILE A 2 0.76 -1.40 24.75
C ILE A 2 1.84 -2.42 25.15
N LEU A 3 1.59 -3.19 26.21
CA LEU A 3 2.56 -4.13 26.79
C LEU A 3 2.60 -5.50 26.11
N THR A 4 1.82 -5.75 25.05
CA THR A 4 2.00 -6.98 24.26
C THR A 4 3.35 -6.93 23.53
N PRO A 5 4.10 -8.04 23.47
CA PRO A 5 5.44 -8.06 22.86
C PRO A 5 5.46 -7.50 21.43
N GLU A 6 4.43 -7.77 20.65
CA GLU A 6 4.32 -7.36 19.25
C GLU A 6 4.13 -5.85 19.11
N VAL A 7 3.21 -5.27 19.90
CA VAL A 7 2.98 -3.81 19.89
C VAL A 7 4.23 -3.09 20.39
N LEU A 8 4.87 -3.61 21.44
CA LEU A 8 6.10 -3.04 21.97
C LEU A 8 7.24 -3.09 20.95
N ALA A 9 7.38 -4.18 20.19
CA ALA A 9 8.34 -4.28 19.10
C ALA A 9 8.09 -3.25 17.98
N ILE A 10 6.82 -3.06 17.56
CA ILE A 10 6.45 -2.03 16.58
C ILE A 10 6.79 -0.64 17.12
N MET A 11 6.45 -0.36 18.37
CA MET A 11 6.69 0.96 18.98
C MET A 11 8.18 1.27 19.12
N ILE A 12 9.02 0.29 19.51
CA ILE A 12 10.47 0.47 19.57
C ILE A 12 11.03 0.76 18.17
N LEU A 13 10.64 -0.03 17.16
CA LEU A 13 11.08 0.20 15.78
C LEU A 13 10.64 1.58 15.27
N ASN A 14 9.44 2.01 15.61
CA ASN A 14 8.94 3.33 15.25
C ASN A 14 9.75 4.46 15.89
N VAL A 15 10.16 4.33 17.16
CA VAL A 15 11.05 5.31 17.81
C VAL A 15 12.41 5.37 17.12
N ILE A 16 12.98 4.21 16.77
CA ILE A 16 14.25 4.13 16.04
C ILE A 16 14.12 4.81 14.66
N PHE A 17 13.05 4.51 13.91
CA PHE A 17 12.82 5.13 12.61
C PHE A 17 12.51 6.62 12.70
N ALA A 18 11.82 7.08 13.76
CA ALA A 18 11.62 8.50 14.00
C ALA A 18 12.96 9.22 14.23
N PHE A 19 13.84 8.65 15.07
CA PHE A 19 15.16 9.21 15.34
C PHE A 19 16.01 9.34 14.07
N PHE A 20 16.19 8.24 13.32
CA PHE A 20 16.94 8.27 12.07
C PHE A 20 16.25 9.09 10.98
N GLY A 21 14.92 9.10 10.95
CA GLY A 21 14.11 9.91 10.04
C GLY A 21 14.30 11.40 10.27
N ILE A 22 14.37 11.86 11.52
CA ILE A 22 14.63 13.27 11.86
C ILE A 22 16.03 13.68 11.39
N ILE A 23 17.04 12.84 11.62
CA ILE A 23 18.41 13.09 11.14
C ILE A 23 18.40 13.22 9.61
N ALA A 24 17.77 12.26 8.93
CA ALA A 24 17.66 12.27 7.48
C ALA A 24 16.89 13.50 6.96
N PHE A 25 15.86 13.95 7.68
CA PHE A 25 15.07 15.12 7.33
C PHE A 25 15.91 16.40 7.37
N VAL A 26 16.63 16.63 8.48
CA VAL A 26 17.49 17.80 8.62
C VAL A 26 18.57 17.84 7.53
N LEU A 27 19.17 16.69 7.21
CA LEU A 27 20.15 16.59 6.13
C LEU A 27 19.51 16.80 4.75
N SER A 28 18.31 16.25 4.53
CA SER A 28 17.56 16.41 3.27
C SER A 28 17.20 17.85 2.99
N VAL A 29 16.79 18.62 4.01
CA VAL A 29 16.52 20.07 3.88
C VAL A 29 17.79 20.83 3.51
N LYS A 30 18.92 20.53 4.18
CA LYS A 30 20.21 21.15 3.86
C LYS A 30 20.64 20.86 2.42
N ILE A 31 20.52 19.62 1.98
CA ILE A 31 20.84 19.21 0.61
C ILE A 31 19.90 19.91 -0.36
N PHE A 32 18.59 19.85 -0.14
CA PHE A 32 17.60 20.44 -1.05
C PHE A 32 17.83 21.94 -1.31
N LEU A 33 18.16 22.71 -0.26
CA LEU A 33 18.39 24.14 -0.37
C LEU A 33 19.79 24.48 -0.91
N GLY A 34 20.81 23.70 -0.53
CA GLY A 34 22.21 23.98 -0.84
C GLY A 34 22.78 23.29 -2.08
N TRP A 35 22.02 22.39 -2.73
CA TRP A 35 22.53 21.60 -3.85
C TRP A 35 22.77 22.44 -5.10
N ASN A 36 24.03 22.53 -5.52
CA ASN A 36 24.42 23.09 -6.80
C ASN A 36 25.37 22.12 -7.54
N PRO A 37 24.91 21.42 -8.59
CA PRO A 37 25.70 20.41 -9.29
C PRO A 37 26.91 20.99 -10.05
N ASP A 38 26.89 22.28 -10.39
CA ASP A 38 27.98 22.92 -11.15
C ASP A 38 29.04 23.57 -10.24
N SER A 39 28.86 23.52 -8.91
CA SER A 39 29.76 24.15 -7.96
C SER A 39 30.88 23.21 -7.49
N VAL A 40 32.14 23.63 -7.64
CA VAL A 40 33.32 22.86 -7.16
C VAL A 40 33.71 23.27 -5.72
N SER A 41 32.77 23.78 -4.93
CA SER A 41 33.06 24.29 -3.58
C SER A 41 33.24 23.17 -2.54
N GLN A 42 34.06 23.41 -1.51
CA GLN A 42 34.22 22.46 -0.39
C GLN A 42 32.89 22.17 0.33
N SER A 43 31.97 23.14 0.36
CA SER A 43 30.61 22.96 0.86
C SER A 43 29.80 21.97 0.04
N GLN A 44 29.91 22.00 -1.30
CA GLN A 44 29.20 21.08 -2.19
C GLN A 44 29.73 19.65 -2.00
N TYR A 45 31.04 19.46 -1.92
CA TYR A 45 31.64 18.15 -1.65
C TYR A 45 31.19 17.56 -0.29
N ARG A 46 30.97 18.41 0.73
CA ARG A 46 30.38 17.97 2.00
C ARG A 46 28.92 17.54 1.85
N LEU A 47 28.13 18.26 1.04
CA LEU A 47 26.73 17.90 0.74
C LEU A 47 26.63 16.58 -0.03
N GLU A 48 27.55 16.30 -0.95
CA GLU A 48 27.62 15.02 -1.67
C GLU A 48 27.87 13.84 -0.72
N LYS A 49 28.84 13.96 0.20
CA LYS A 49 29.07 12.93 1.23
C LYS A 49 27.84 12.73 2.12
N GLN A 50 27.19 13.82 2.52
CA GLN A 50 25.97 13.76 3.32
C GLN A 50 24.79 13.17 2.53
N SER A 51 24.71 13.42 1.23
CA SER A 51 23.69 12.85 0.33
C SER A 51 23.74 11.33 0.33
N PHE A 52 24.94 10.74 0.22
CA PHE A 52 25.09 9.29 0.25
C PHE A 52 24.64 8.67 1.60
N LEU A 53 25.08 9.26 2.72
CA LEU A 53 24.67 8.82 4.06
C LEU A 53 23.15 8.95 4.25
N THR A 54 22.58 10.10 3.86
CA THR A 54 21.15 10.39 3.99
C THR A 54 20.33 9.42 3.15
N ALA A 55 20.70 9.20 1.89
CA ALA A 55 20.01 8.26 1.01
C ALA A 55 20.08 6.82 1.54
N THR A 56 21.19 6.44 2.18
CA THR A 56 21.34 5.13 2.82
C THR A 56 20.38 4.97 4.00
N ILE A 57 20.31 5.96 4.90
CA ILE A 57 19.38 5.95 6.04
C ILE A 57 17.93 5.82 5.54
N ILE A 58 17.53 6.66 4.59
CA ILE A 58 16.17 6.65 4.03
C ILE A 58 15.86 5.29 3.39
N LYS A 59 16.79 4.75 2.59
CA LYS A 59 16.64 3.44 1.94
C LYS A 59 16.36 2.34 2.96
N TYR A 60 17.11 2.27 4.06
CA TYR A 60 16.92 1.24 5.08
C TYR A 60 15.59 1.39 5.82
N ILE A 61 15.19 2.61 6.20
CA ILE A 61 13.87 2.84 6.83
C ILE A 61 12.76 2.32 5.91
N PHE A 62 12.81 2.64 4.62
CA PHE A 62 11.78 2.27 3.66
C PHE A 62 11.76 0.77 3.34
N VAL A 63 12.92 0.13 3.23
CA VAL A 63 13.01 -1.32 3.02
C VAL A 63 12.44 -2.08 4.22
N VAL A 64 12.70 -1.63 5.46
CA VAL A 64 12.18 -2.30 6.67
C VAL A 64 10.70 -2.00 6.92
N LYS A 65 10.15 -0.90 6.37
CA LYS A 65 8.72 -0.59 6.47
C LYS A 65 7.81 -1.64 5.82
N VAL A 66 8.24 -2.30 4.74
CA VAL A 66 7.45 -3.35 4.08
C VAL A 66 7.20 -4.56 4.99
N PRO A 67 8.23 -5.22 5.56
CA PRO A 67 8.00 -6.30 6.53
C PRO A 67 7.32 -5.80 7.81
N LEU A 68 7.59 -4.55 8.24
CA LEU A 68 6.88 -3.97 9.39
C LEU A 68 5.36 -3.86 9.14
N PHE A 69 4.94 -3.52 7.92
CA PHE A 69 3.52 -3.47 7.57
C PHE A 69 2.86 -4.86 7.65
N LEU A 70 3.55 -5.90 7.20
CA LEU A 70 3.07 -7.28 7.35
C LEU A 70 3.01 -7.69 8.83
N PHE A 71 4.03 -7.31 9.61
CA PHE A 71 4.05 -7.54 11.06
C PHE A 71 2.95 -6.78 11.80
N PHE A 72 2.59 -5.58 11.33
CA PHE A 72 1.46 -4.80 11.82
C PHE A 72 0.13 -5.53 11.56
N ILE A 73 -0.09 -6.06 10.36
CA ILE A 73 -1.29 -6.87 10.04
C ILE A 73 -1.36 -8.10 10.95
N PHE A 74 -0.26 -8.82 11.10
CA PHE A 74 -0.17 -9.97 12.02
C PHE A 74 -0.49 -9.58 13.46
N THR A 75 0.01 -8.42 13.92
CA THR A 75 -0.26 -7.91 15.26
C THR A 75 -1.74 -7.59 15.44
N LEU A 76 -2.39 -6.97 14.46
CA LEU A 76 -3.84 -6.72 14.50
C LEU A 76 -4.64 -8.02 14.56
N ASP A 77 -4.28 -9.03 13.78
CA ASP A 77 -4.96 -10.33 13.81
C ASP A 77 -4.79 -11.01 15.18
N LYS A 78 -3.59 -10.98 15.76
CA LYS A 78 -3.36 -11.52 17.11
C LYS A 78 -4.15 -10.77 18.19
N ILE A 79 -4.24 -9.45 18.09
CA ILE A 79 -5.02 -8.59 18.99
C ILE A 79 -6.52 -8.90 18.89
N SER A 80 -7.01 -9.32 17.72
CA SER A 80 -8.43 -9.65 17.53
C SER A 80 -8.91 -10.78 18.46
N ASN A 81 -8.03 -11.73 18.80
CA ASN A 81 -8.34 -12.81 19.74
C ASN A 81 -8.56 -12.36 21.19
N VAL A 82 -8.17 -11.13 21.53
CA VAL A 82 -8.29 -10.57 22.89
C VAL A 82 -9.47 -9.61 23.00
N LEU A 83 -9.92 -9.03 21.88
CA LEU A 83 -11.05 -8.08 21.85
C LEU A 83 -12.38 -8.81 21.68
N THR A 84 -13.32 -8.51 22.58
CA THR A 84 -14.67 -9.08 22.50
C THR A 84 -15.40 -8.57 21.25
N GLY A 85 -15.83 -9.50 20.38
CA GLY A 85 -16.53 -9.19 19.13
C GLY A 85 -15.62 -9.05 17.89
N ALA A 86 -14.30 -9.00 18.06
CA ALA A 86 -13.36 -9.00 16.94
C ALA A 86 -13.15 -10.41 16.40
N MET A 87 -13.68 -10.70 15.19
CA MET A 87 -13.49 -12.00 14.52
C MET A 87 -12.22 -12.04 13.64
N CYS A 88 -11.67 -10.88 13.29
CA CYS A 88 -10.44 -10.73 12.52
C CYS A 88 -9.82 -9.34 12.77
N ALA A 89 -8.69 -9.06 12.13
CA ALA A 89 -8.03 -7.76 12.17
C ALA A 89 -8.96 -6.56 11.86
N ALA A 90 -10.01 -6.75 11.06
CA ALA A 90 -10.99 -5.68 10.78
C ALA A 90 -11.65 -5.12 12.04
N GLY A 91 -11.98 -5.98 13.01
CA GLY A 91 -12.59 -5.54 14.28
C GLY A 91 -11.62 -4.71 15.12
N VAL A 92 -10.32 -4.97 15.02
CA VAL A 92 -9.28 -4.20 15.71
C VAL A 92 -9.04 -2.85 15.03
N VAL A 93 -9.09 -2.83 13.70
CA VAL A 93 -9.02 -1.58 12.92
C VAL A 93 -10.21 -0.68 13.23
N ASP A 94 -11.40 -1.25 13.41
CA ASP A 94 -12.63 -0.50 13.76
C ASP A 94 -12.76 -0.16 15.25
N ALA A 95 -11.98 -0.82 16.12
CA ALA A 95 -12.01 -0.58 17.57
C ALA A 95 -11.77 0.90 17.95
N THR A 96 -11.11 1.66 17.09
CA THR A 96 -10.80 3.08 17.30
C THR A 96 -11.15 3.91 16.07
N ALA A 97 -11.46 5.19 16.28
CA ALA A 97 -11.71 6.14 15.19
C ALA A 97 -10.49 6.37 14.26
N TYR A 98 -9.31 5.88 14.64
CA TYR A 98 -8.04 6.09 13.95
C TYR A 98 -7.64 4.92 13.05
N GLY A 99 -8.14 3.69 13.29
CA GLY A 99 -7.56 2.50 12.66
C GLY A 99 -7.73 2.46 11.14
N THR A 100 -8.91 2.74 10.61
CA THR A 100 -9.14 2.78 9.16
C THR A 100 -8.27 3.84 8.47
N ASN A 101 -8.17 5.02 9.08
CA ASN A 101 -7.33 6.12 8.58
C ASN A 101 -5.85 5.75 8.62
N LEU A 102 -5.39 5.07 9.69
CA LEU A 102 -4.03 4.58 9.82
C LEU A 102 -3.69 3.56 8.73
N PHE A 103 -4.60 2.62 8.46
CA PHE A 103 -4.39 1.59 7.45
C PHE A 103 -4.23 2.20 6.05
N ILE A 104 -5.11 3.15 5.70
CA ILE A 104 -5.01 3.91 4.44
C ILE A 104 -3.69 4.69 4.38
N LEU A 105 -3.33 5.38 5.45
CA LEU A 105 -2.09 6.16 5.55
C LEU A 105 -0.85 5.28 5.36
N LYS A 106 -0.82 4.07 5.96
CA LYS A 106 0.25 3.08 5.77
C LYS A 106 0.39 2.66 4.31
N ILE A 107 -0.71 2.38 3.61
CA ILE A 107 -0.69 2.04 2.17
C ILE A 107 -0.13 3.20 1.35
N ILE A 108 -0.61 4.43 1.57
CA ILE A 108 -0.13 5.62 0.84
C ILE A 108 1.37 5.82 1.07
N ASN A 109 1.84 5.70 2.31
CA ASN A 109 3.25 5.82 2.65
C ASN A 109 4.10 4.74 1.96
N LEU A 110 3.64 3.49 1.92
CA LEU A 110 4.36 2.43 1.20
C LEU A 110 4.54 2.75 -0.29
N TYR A 111 3.52 3.28 -0.95
CA TYR A 111 3.64 3.72 -2.35
C TYR A 111 4.64 4.86 -2.52
N LEU A 112 4.58 5.86 -1.64
CA LEU A 112 5.48 7.02 -1.68
C LEU A 112 6.94 6.61 -1.43
N PHE A 113 7.16 5.71 -0.48
CA PHE A 113 8.49 5.19 -0.16
C PHE A 113 9.04 4.30 -1.27
N ALA A 114 8.21 3.42 -1.83
CA ALA A 114 8.60 2.59 -2.97
C ALA A 114 8.95 3.47 -4.19
N TYR A 115 8.18 4.54 -4.44
CA TYR A 115 8.49 5.53 -5.47
C TYR A 115 9.85 6.20 -5.22
N TRP A 116 10.12 6.64 -3.99
CA TRP A 116 11.42 7.22 -3.63
C TRP A 116 12.57 6.24 -3.84
N LEU A 117 12.39 4.95 -3.49
CA LEU A 117 13.41 3.91 -3.70
C LEU A 117 13.76 3.74 -5.17
N VAL A 118 12.75 3.72 -6.06
CA VAL A 118 12.99 3.63 -7.51
C VAL A 118 13.69 4.88 -8.02
N LEU A 119 13.25 6.07 -7.61
CA LEU A 119 13.89 7.33 -8.00
C LEU A 119 15.37 7.35 -7.57
N ASN A 120 15.68 6.97 -6.33
CA ASN A 120 17.05 6.89 -5.85
C ASN A 120 17.86 5.82 -6.61
N SER A 121 17.25 4.69 -6.97
CA SER A 121 17.93 3.65 -7.75
C SER A 121 18.27 4.08 -9.18
N GLU A 122 17.45 4.93 -9.80
CA GLU A 122 17.75 5.50 -11.12
C GLU A 122 18.77 6.64 -11.01
N ASP A 123 18.67 7.49 -9.99
CA ASP A 123 19.58 8.61 -9.78
C ASP A 123 21.03 8.17 -9.57
N VAL A 124 21.25 7.09 -8.82
CA VAL A 124 22.60 6.54 -8.56
C VAL A 124 23.25 5.95 -9.82
N LYS A 125 22.47 5.62 -10.87
CA LYS A 125 23.03 5.12 -12.14
C LYS A 125 23.63 6.21 -13.01
N HIS A 126 23.29 7.47 -12.75
CA HIS A 126 23.79 8.61 -13.50
C HIS A 126 24.93 9.29 -12.75
N GLU A 127 26.05 9.53 -13.42
CA GLU A 127 27.23 10.20 -12.82
C GLU A 127 26.88 11.58 -12.24
N ASN A 128 26.05 12.34 -12.97
CA ASN A 128 25.65 13.70 -12.57
C ASN A 128 24.51 13.76 -11.54
N GLN A 129 23.97 12.61 -11.11
CA GLN A 129 22.85 12.48 -10.15
C GLN A 129 21.77 13.58 -10.28
N PRO A 130 21.13 13.70 -11.46
CA PRO A 130 20.28 14.84 -11.81
C PRO A 130 19.02 14.93 -10.94
N TYR A 131 18.60 13.84 -10.30
CA TYR A 131 17.39 13.78 -9.49
C TYR A 131 17.66 14.00 -8.00
N THR A 132 18.88 14.37 -7.60
CA THR A 132 19.24 14.55 -6.18
C THR A 132 18.36 15.59 -5.47
N LYS A 133 18.08 16.74 -6.11
CA LYS A 133 17.20 17.74 -5.51
C LYS A 133 15.77 17.23 -5.40
N MET A 134 15.28 16.54 -6.44
CA MET A 134 13.92 15.99 -6.48
C MET A 134 13.72 14.91 -5.40
N LYS A 135 14.65 13.95 -5.26
CA LYS A 135 14.52 12.85 -4.29
C LYS A 135 14.47 13.35 -2.85
N PHE A 136 15.29 14.34 -2.49
CA PHE A 136 15.26 14.90 -1.13
C PHE A 136 14.05 15.83 -0.91
N GLY A 137 13.59 16.54 -1.94
CA GLY A 137 12.32 17.29 -1.88
C GLY A 137 11.12 16.39 -1.62
N ILE A 138 11.03 15.24 -2.31
CA ILE A 138 10.00 14.23 -2.07
C ILE A 138 10.11 13.68 -0.64
N PHE A 139 11.32 13.38 -0.17
CA PHE A 139 11.52 12.87 1.18
C PHE A 139 11.05 13.86 2.26
N ILE A 140 11.26 15.17 2.08
CA ILE A 140 10.78 16.19 3.02
C ILE A 140 9.25 16.10 3.18
N VAL A 141 8.51 15.96 2.08
CA VAL A 141 7.05 15.78 2.13
C VAL A 141 6.69 14.42 2.73
N ALA A 142 7.37 13.36 2.31
CA ALA A 142 7.16 12.00 2.79
C ALA A 142 7.43 11.87 4.30
N PHE A 143 8.34 12.67 4.85
CA PHE A 143 8.67 12.68 6.27
C PHE A 143 7.49 13.13 7.13
N PHE A 144 6.71 14.13 6.70
CA PHE A 144 5.53 14.55 7.45
C PHE A 144 4.45 13.47 7.49
N LEU A 145 4.21 12.80 6.36
CA LEU A 145 3.28 11.66 6.29
C LEU A 145 3.80 10.45 7.07
N PHE A 146 5.11 10.25 7.10
CA PHE A 146 5.75 9.22 7.90
C PHE A 146 5.56 9.47 9.41
N ILE A 147 5.81 10.69 9.89
CA ILE A 147 5.62 11.03 11.30
C ILE A 147 4.15 10.97 11.69
N SER A 148 3.22 11.44 10.84
CA SER A 148 1.80 11.32 11.13
C SER A 148 1.36 9.86 11.25
N GLU A 149 1.89 8.96 10.42
CA GLU A 149 1.65 7.51 10.54
C GLU A 149 2.09 6.98 11.90
N LEU A 150 3.29 7.33 12.36
CA LEU A 150 3.81 6.88 13.65
C LEU A 150 2.98 7.40 14.83
N VAL A 151 2.56 8.67 14.78
CA VAL A 151 1.75 9.29 15.83
C VAL A 151 0.37 8.66 15.88
N VAL A 152 -0.31 8.52 14.73
CA VAL A 152 -1.64 7.92 14.65
C VAL A 152 -1.59 6.44 15.09
N GLU A 153 -0.53 5.71 14.76
CA GLU A 153 -0.32 4.34 15.23
C GLU A 153 -0.18 4.26 16.75
N GLY A 154 0.64 5.13 17.35
CA GLY A 154 0.77 5.20 18.81
C GLY A 154 -0.55 5.57 19.50
N VAL A 155 -1.27 6.55 18.97
CA VAL A 155 -2.59 6.96 19.50
C VAL A 155 -3.60 5.83 19.36
N MET A 156 -3.63 5.13 18.23
CA MET A 156 -4.53 4.01 17.99
C MET A 156 -4.31 2.91 19.02
N PHE A 157 -3.08 2.41 19.20
CA PHE A 157 -2.80 1.36 20.18
C PHE A 157 -3.06 1.78 21.64
N ASN A 158 -2.86 3.06 21.97
CA ASN A 158 -3.17 3.60 23.29
C ASN A 158 -4.69 3.72 23.54
N SER A 159 -5.47 3.90 22.48
CA SER A 159 -6.92 4.13 22.54
C SER A 159 -7.74 2.83 22.49
N ILE A 160 -7.10 1.68 22.27
CA ILE A 160 -7.82 0.39 22.28
C ILE A 160 -8.23 0.06 23.71
N ASP A 161 -9.53 0.05 23.94
CA ASP A 161 -10.17 -0.42 25.16
C ASP A 161 -10.61 -1.88 24.98
N VAL A 162 -10.18 -2.75 25.89
CA VAL A 162 -10.43 -4.20 25.80
C VAL A 162 -11.81 -4.56 26.37
N ASP A 163 -12.35 -3.71 27.25
CA ASP A 163 -13.64 -3.95 27.92
C ASP A 163 -14.82 -3.53 27.03
N LYS A 164 -14.55 -2.75 25.98
CA LYS A 164 -15.55 -2.32 25.01
C LYS A 164 -15.74 -3.37 23.92
N MET A 165 -16.99 -3.80 23.74
CA MET A 165 -17.37 -4.66 22.62
C MET A 165 -17.17 -3.91 21.30
N VAL A 166 -16.47 -4.55 20.35
CA VAL A 166 -16.25 -4.02 19.00
C VAL A 166 -17.19 -4.65 17.99
N SER A 167 -17.43 -3.93 16.89
CA SER A 167 -18.24 -4.43 15.78
C SER A 167 -17.53 -5.58 15.07
N CYS A 168 -18.27 -6.66 14.79
CA CYS A 168 -17.72 -7.75 13.97
C CYS A 168 -17.64 -7.32 12.49
N CYS A 169 -16.77 -7.97 11.72
CA CYS A 169 -16.62 -7.65 10.30
C CYS A 169 -17.92 -7.86 9.50
N GLY A 170 -18.80 -8.76 9.96
CA GLY A 170 -20.10 -9.01 9.35
C GLY A 170 -21.04 -7.81 9.43
N THR A 171 -21.01 -7.01 10.52
CA THR A 171 -21.80 -5.77 10.57
C THR A 171 -21.11 -4.64 9.82
N LEU A 172 -19.78 -4.55 9.88
CA LEU A 172 -19.00 -3.49 9.23
C LEU A 172 -19.04 -3.51 7.71
N TYR A 173 -18.98 -4.70 7.12
CA TYR A 173 -19.02 -4.93 5.68
C TYR A 173 -20.39 -5.43 5.23
N SER A 174 -21.45 -4.86 5.81
CA SER A 174 -22.83 -5.10 5.40
C SER A 174 -23.46 -3.84 4.80
N SER A 175 -24.48 -4.04 3.96
CA SER A 175 -25.31 -2.98 3.41
C SER A 175 -26.11 -2.20 4.47
N SER A 176 -26.16 -2.70 5.71
CA SER A 176 -26.90 -2.10 6.83
C SER A 176 -26.05 -1.16 7.70
N ALA A 177 -24.74 -1.04 7.44
CA ALA A 177 -23.86 -0.14 8.17
C ALA A 177 -24.00 1.33 7.72
N THR A 178 -23.81 2.28 8.63
CA THR A 178 -23.80 3.73 8.36
C THR A 178 -22.40 4.28 8.01
N SER A 179 -21.43 3.40 7.74
CA SER A 179 -20.04 3.78 7.47
C SER A 179 -19.83 4.18 6.00
N ALA A 180 -18.77 4.93 5.69
CA ALA A 180 -18.42 5.30 4.31
C ALA A 180 -18.26 4.07 3.37
N ILE A 181 -17.95 2.91 3.95
CA ILE A 181 -17.79 1.63 3.25
C ILE A 181 -19.15 1.09 2.76
N SER A 182 -20.27 1.40 3.43
CA SER A 182 -21.59 0.92 3.01
C SER A 182 -22.05 1.49 1.66
N SER A 183 -21.58 2.69 1.31
CA SER A 183 -21.82 3.31 -0.01
C SER A 183 -21.17 2.55 -1.17
N ILE A 184 -20.20 1.68 -0.90
CA ILE A 184 -19.59 0.83 -1.93
C ILE A 184 -20.53 -0.33 -2.28
N PHE A 185 -21.33 -0.80 -1.32
CA PHE A 185 -22.28 -1.90 -1.50
C PHE A 185 -23.59 -1.50 -2.18
N SER A 186 -23.84 -0.20 -2.38
CA SER A 186 -25.01 0.28 -3.13
C SER A 186 -24.79 0.33 -4.64
N ILE A 187 -23.55 0.11 -5.10
CA ILE A 187 -23.20 0.06 -6.52
C ILE A 187 -23.63 -1.29 -7.08
N ASP A 188 -24.31 -1.26 -8.23
CA ASP A 188 -24.70 -2.48 -8.92
C ASP A 188 -23.48 -3.32 -9.33
N THR A 189 -23.55 -4.61 -9.03
CA THR A 189 -22.47 -5.58 -9.28
C THR A 189 -22.08 -5.62 -10.75
N ALA A 190 -23.05 -5.51 -11.67
CA ALA A 190 -22.77 -5.51 -13.11
C ALA A 190 -21.98 -4.27 -13.54
N VAL A 191 -22.30 -3.10 -12.98
CA VAL A 191 -21.55 -1.85 -13.22
C VAL A 191 -20.12 -1.98 -12.69
N LEU A 192 -19.94 -2.52 -11.49
CA LEU A 192 -18.63 -2.67 -10.88
C LEU A 192 -17.73 -3.64 -11.67
N LEU A 193 -18.28 -4.78 -12.10
CA LEU A 193 -17.54 -5.74 -12.94
C LEU A 193 -17.21 -5.17 -14.32
N SER A 194 -18.13 -4.41 -14.93
CA SER A 194 -17.87 -3.70 -16.18
C SER A 194 -16.72 -2.70 -16.03
N LEU A 195 -16.71 -1.92 -14.94
CA LEU A 195 -15.60 -1.01 -14.62
C LEU A 195 -14.29 -1.77 -14.38
N PHE A 196 -14.32 -2.90 -13.69
CA PHE A 196 -13.15 -3.71 -13.40
C PHE A 196 -12.50 -4.27 -14.68
N TYR A 197 -13.25 -5.05 -15.46
CA TYR A 197 -12.72 -5.64 -16.70
C TYR A 197 -12.49 -4.59 -17.79
N GLY A 198 -13.35 -3.56 -17.87
CA GLY A 198 -13.18 -2.45 -18.80
C GLY A 198 -11.92 -1.64 -18.52
N ASN A 199 -11.61 -1.36 -17.26
CA ASN A 199 -10.38 -0.66 -16.89
C ASN A 199 -9.13 -1.52 -17.15
N PHE A 200 -9.20 -2.84 -16.90
CA PHE A 200 -8.13 -3.75 -17.26
C PHE A 200 -7.87 -3.80 -18.78
N LEU A 201 -8.92 -3.90 -19.60
CA LEU A 201 -8.80 -3.84 -21.05
C LEU A 201 -8.22 -2.49 -21.52
N LEU A 202 -8.61 -1.40 -20.86
CA LEU A 202 -8.03 -0.08 -21.12
C LEU A 202 -6.52 -0.06 -20.81
N ILE A 203 -6.07 -0.67 -19.70
CA ILE A 203 -4.63 -0.82 -19.38
C ILE A 203 -3.91 -1.60 -20.48
N VAL A 204 -4.49 -2.71 -20.96
CA VAL A 204 -3.93 -3.52 -22.06
C VAL A 204 -3.82 -2.67 -23.34
N LEU A 205 -4.86 -1.94 -23.70
CA LEU A 205 -4.87 -1.08 -24.89
C LEU A 205 -3.83 0.04 -24.78
N LEU A 206 -3.76 0.72 -23.63
CA LEU A 206 -2.79 1.79 -23.37
C LEU A 206 -1.34 1.28 -23.32
N TYR A 207 -1.12 0.01 -22.94
CA TYR A 207 0.17 -0.65 -23.06
C TYR A 207 0.63 -0.74 -24.53
N PHE A 208 -0.27 -1.11 -25.46
CA PHE A 208 0.04 -1.16 -26.89
C PHE A 208 0.22 0.23 -27.50
N LEU A 209 -0.61 1.20 -27.11
CA LEU A 209 -0.51 2.59 -27.56
C LEU A 209 0.68 3.37 -26.94
N LYS A 210 1.32 2.80 -25.90
CA LYS A 210 2.48 3.38 -25.19
C LYS A 210 2.23 4.79 -24.62
N GLN A 211 0.99 5.12 -24.30
CA GLN A 211 0.58 6.40 -23.72
C GLN A 211 0.89 6.45 -22.22
N ARG A 212 2.04 7.02 -21.83
CA ARG A 212 2.59 6.94 -20.46
C ARG A 212 1.66 7.47 -19.36
N TYR A 213 1.02 8.62 -19.59
CA TYR A 213 0.25 9.30 -18.57
C TYR A 213 -1.11 8.63 -18.37
N LEU A 214 -1.78 8.32 -19.47
CA LEU A 214 -3.04 7.59 -19.45
C LEU A 214 -2.84 6.20 -18.81
N PHE A 215 -1.74 5.51 -19.13
CA PHE A 215 -1.45 4.20 -18.53
C PHE A 215 -1.29 4.28 -17.00
N ALA A 216 -0.59 5.29 -16.49
CA ALA A 216 -0.42 5.50 -15.06
C ALA A 216 -1.76 5.87 -14.39
N ILE A 217 -2.55 6.76 -15.00
CA ILE A 217 -3.87 7.17 -14.50
C ILE A 217 -4.82 5.96 -14.47
N SER A 218 -4.84 5.13 -15.51
CA SER A 218 -5.66 3.92 -15.53
C SER A 218 -5.25 2.95 -14.40
N ASN A 219 -3.95 2.76 -14.13
CA ASN A 219 -3.51 1.95 -12.99
C ASN A 219 -3.91 2.56 -11.62
N LEU A 220 -3.96 3.90 -11.51
CA LEU A 220 -4.46 4.58 -10.32
C LEU A 220 -5.95 4.35 -10.11
N PHE A 221 -6.76 4.31 -11.16
CA PHE A 221 -8.17 3.93 -11.02
C PHE A 221 -8.33 2.43 -10.77
N PHE A 222 -7.47 1.61 -11.39
CA PHE A 222 -7.52 0.16 -11.27
C PHE A 222 -7.36 -0.30 -9.83
N ILE A 223 -6.45 0.30 -9.03
CA ILE A 223 -6.28 -0.10 -7.62
C ILE A 223 -7.58 0.12 -6.82
N ILE A 224 -8.29 1.23 -7.04
CA ILE A 224 -9.51 1.58 -6.32
C ILE A 224 -10.64 0.64 -6.71
N ILE A 225 -10.87 0.50 -8.03
CA ILE A 225 -11.92 -0.37 -8.58
C ILE A 225 -11.66 -1.84 -8.19
N SER A 226 -10.40 -2.28 -8.21
CA SER A 226 -10.01 -3.63 -7.83
C SER A 226 -10.28 -3.93 -6.37
N ILE A 227 -9.95 -3.02 -5.45
CA ILE A 227 -10.25 -3.19 -4.02
C ILE A 227 -11.77 -3.24 -3.79
N MET A 228 -12.54 -2.36 -4.43
CA MET A 228 -14.00 -2.36 -4.34
C MET A 228 -14.60 -3.67 -4.87
N SER A 229 -14.15 -4.12 -6.04
CA SER A 229 -14.60 -5.38 -6.65
C SER A 229 -14.20 -6.60 -5.83
N LEU A 230 -13.02 -6.57 -5.22
CA LEU A 230 -12.53 -7.62 -4.33
C LEU A 230 -13.42 -7.75 -3.08
N ILE A 231 -13.78 -6.63 -2.45
CA ILE A 231 -14.60 -6.64 -1.23
C ILE A 231 -16.05 -7.06 -1.52
N THR A 232 -16.65 -6.52 -2.58
CA THR A 232 -18.09 -6.68 -2.85
C THR A 232 -18.44 -7.96 -3.60
N PHE A 233 -17.59 -8.38 -4.55
CA PHE A 233 -17.89 -9.50 -5.46
C PHE A 233 -16.89 -10.64 -5.31
N PHE A 234 -15.61 -10.46 -5.63
CA PHE A 234 -14.68 -11.59 -5.67
C PHE A 234 -14.44 -12.23 -4.29
N GLY A 235 -14.55 -11.45 -3.22
CA GLY A 235 -14.47 -11.93 -1.84
C GLY A 235 -15.52 -12.99 -1.54
N THR A 236 -16.76 -12.83 -2.01
CA THR A 236 -17.83 -13.81 -1.75
C THR A 236 -17.54 -15.16 -2.39
N TYR A 237 -16.90 -15.17 -3.56
CA TYR A 237 -16.43 -16.38 -4.23
C TYR A 237 -15.23 -17.03 -3.54
N ILE A 238 -14.33 -16.24 -2.96
CA ILE A 238 -13.21 -16.77 -2.16
C ILE A 238 -13.73 -17.43 -0.87
N TYR A 239 -14.76 -16.84 -0.28
CA TYR A 239 -15.40 -17.34 0.94
C TYR A 239 -16.44 -18.43 0.69
N GLU A 240 -16.85 -18.63 -0.57
CA GLU A 240 -17.98 -19.47 -0.96
C GLU A 240 -19.29 -19.09 -0.20
N LEU A 241 -19.40 -17.83 0.25
CA LEU A 241 -20.46 -17.30 1.12
C LEU A 241 -20.90 -15.89 0.64
N PRO A 242 -22.18 -15.71 0.21
CA PRO A 242 -22.65 -14.44 -0.36
C PRO A 242 -22.62 -13.25 0.60
N THR A 243 -22.75 -13.52 1.90
CA THR A 243 -22.88 -12.49 2.94
C THR A 243 -21.55 -12.07 3.55
N HIS A 244 -20.44 -12.71 3.16
CA HIS A 244 -19.13 -12.45 3.73
C HIS A 244 -18.32 -11.52 2.81
N HIS A 245 -18.04 -10.30 3.27
CA HIS A 245 -17.35 -9.26 2.47
C HIS A 245 -16.08 -8.71 3.13
N CYS A 246 -15.58 -9.35 4.20
CA CYS A 246 -14.44 -8.81 4.94
C CYS A 246 -13.15 -8.87 4.08
N PRO A 247 -12.35 -7.81 3.93
CA PRO A 247 -11.06 -7.86 3.23
C PRO A 247 -9.92 -8.44 4.08
N PHE A 248 -10.15 -8.71 5.36
CA PHE A 248 -9.11 -9.20 6.27
C PHE A 248 -9.17 -10.71 6.48
N CYS A 249 -10.34 -11.34 6.31
CA CYS A 249 -10.49 -12.77 6.59
C CYS A 249 -9.70 -13.65 5.61
N PHE A 250 -9.59 -13.28 4.33
CA PHE A 250 -8.77 -14.04 3.37
C PHE A 250 -7.25 -13.98 3.65
N LEU A 251 -6.81 -13.18 4.63
CA LEU A 251 -5.43 -13.19 5.15
C LEU A 251 -5.24 -14.23 6.26
N GLN A 252 -6.30 -14.88 6.73
CA GLN A 252 -6.22 -15.88 7.79
C GLN A 252 -5.89 -17.28 7.25
N SER A 253 -5.52 -18.18 8.15
CA SER A 253 -5.19 -19.58 7.84
C SER A 253 -6.34 -20.34 7.18
N ASP A 254 -7.58 -19.98 7.53
CA ASP A 254 -8.79 -20.68 7.06
C ASP A 254 -8.97 -20.58 5.55
N TYR A 255 -8.39 -19.55 4.94
CA TYR A 255 -8.37 -19.33 3.49
C TYR A 255 -6.95 -19.45 2.92
N TYR A 256 -6.11 -20.26 3.55
CA TYR A 256 -4.75 -20.58 3.09
C TYR A 256 -3.86 -19.36 2.82
N TYR A 257 -4.08 -18.24 3.53
CA TYR A 257 -3.31 -17.01 3.36
C TYR A 257 -3.34 -16.44 1.92
N VAL A 258 -4.35 -16.77 1.13
CA VAL A 258 -4.49 -16.37 -0.29
C VAL A 258 -4.48 -14.85 -0.45
N GLY A 259 -5.01 -14.11 0.53
CA GLY A 259 -5.04 -12.66 0.53
C GLY A 259 -3.69 -11.97 0.30
N TYR A 260 -2.60 -12.54 0.83
CA TYR A 260 -1.26 -11.96 0.66
C TYR A 260 -0.83 -11.99 -0.81
N LEU A 261 -1.16 -13.07 -1.53
CA LEU A 261 -0.88 -13.18 -2.96
C LEU A 261 -1.75 -12.20 -3.76
N ILE A 262 -3.05 -12.12 -3.46
CA ILE A 262 -4.00 -11.22 -4.13
C ILE A 262 -3.51 -9.76 -4.01
N TYR A 263 -3.20 -9.31 -2.80
CA TYR A 263 -2.73 -7.93 -2.59
C TYR A 263 -1.33 -7.69 -3.15
N ALA A 264 -0.41 -8.67 -3.07
CA ALA A 264 0.91 -8.52 -3.66
C ALA A 264 0.84 -8.33 -5.18
N LEU A 265 0.04 -9.14 -5.88
CA LEU A 265 -0.15 -9.01 -7.33
C LEU A 265 -0.78 -7.65 -7.69
N LEU A 266 -1.83 -7.25 -6.98
CA LEU A 266 -2.49 -5.96 -7.19
C LEU A 266 -1.49 -4.81 -7.02
N PHE A 267 -0.86 -4.72 -5.85
CA PHE A 267 0.01 -3.60 -5.52
C PHE A 267 1.27 -3.57 -6.39
N MET A 268 1.88 -4.71 -6.72
CA MET A 268 3.03 -4.72 -7.64
C MET A 268 2.63 -4.26 -9.04
N GLY A 269 1.49 -4.74 -9.55
CA GLY A 269 1.02 -4.40 -10.90
C GLY A 269 0.70 -2.92 -11.06
N THR A 270 -0.05 -2.35 -10.12
CA THR A 270 -0.41 -0.93 -10.12
C THR A 270 0.79 -0.04 -9.83
N PHE A 271 1.70 -0.45 -8.93
CA PHE A 271 2.92 0.30 -8.63
C PHE A 271 3.84 0.47 -9.84
N TYR A 272 4.14 -0.62 -10.56
CA TYR A 272 4.92 -0.53 -11.79
C TYR A 272 4.22 0.32 -12.86
N GLY A 273 2.89 0.32 -12.88
CA GLY A 273 2.11 1.16 -13.79
C GLY A 273 2.20 2.64 -13.46
N LEU A 274 2.16 3.01 -12.18
CA LEU A 274 2.33 4.38 -11.72
C LEU A 274 3.75 4.90 -12.02
N ILE A 275 4.79 4.10 -11.81
CA ILE A 275 6.19 4.51 -12.07
C ILE A 275 6.38 4.99 -13.51
N VAL A 276 5.74 4.33 -14.48
CA VAL A 276 5.85 4.67 -15.91
C VAL A 276 5.43 6.12 -16.20
N GLY A 277 4.45 6.63 -15.48
CA GLY A 277 3.96 8.01 -15.66
C GLY A 277 4.76 9.06 -14.89
N ILE A 278 5.28 8.70 -13.72
CA ILE A 278 5.85 9.67 -12.77
C ILE A 278 7.37 9.84 -12.95
N ILE A 279 8.12 8.75 -13.20
CA ILE A 279 9.59 8.82 -13.34
C ILE A 279 9.98 8.85 -14.81
N GLN A 280 10.81 9.82 -15.19
CA GLN A 280 11.45 9.84 -16.50
C GLN A 280 12.61 8.85 -16.52
N VAL A 281 12.30 7.58 -16.84
CA VAL A 281 13.31 6.54 -17.00
C VAL A 281 13.71 6.36 -18.47
N SER A 282 14.89 5.79 -18.71
CA SER A 282 15.33 5.32 -20.03
C SER A 282 14.24 4.48 -20.71
N LYS A 283 14.22 4.50 -22.05
CA LYS A 283 13.19 3.82 -22.84
C LYS A 283 13.12 2.32 -22.49
N GLU A 284 14.27 1.67 -22.34
CA GLU A 284 14.36 0.25 -21.99
C GLU A 284 13.76 -0.07 -20.61
N ASN A 285 14.13 0.69 -19.57
CA ASN A 285 13.59 0.46 -18.23
C ASN A 285 12.09 0.79 -18.16
N ARG A 286 11.62 1.76 -18.95
CA ARG A 286 10.20 2.07 -19.08
C ARG A 286 9.42 0.92 -19.69
N ASP A 287 9.93 0.31 -20.76
CA ASP A 287 9.31 -0.87 -21.37
C ASP A 287 9.30 -2.08 -20.43
N LYS A 288 10.36 -2.26 -19.62
CA LYS A 288 10.36 -3.26 -18.53
C LYS A 288 9.25 -3.00 -17.51
N ASN A 289 9.04 -1.75 -17.08
CA ASN A 289 7.99 -1.40 -16.13
C ASN A 289 6.58 -1.57 -16.71
N TYR A 290 6.36 -1.18 -17.96
CA TYR A 290 5.12 -1.49 -18.70
C TYR A 290 4.82 -2.99 -18.70
N ARG A 291 5.81 -3.82 -19.05
CA ARG A 291 5.66 -5.27 -19.11
C ARG A 291 5.38 -5.87 -17.73
N LYS A 292 6.13 -5.45 -16.70
CA LYS A 292 5.91 -5.90 -15.32
C LYS A 292 4.51 -5.56 -14.83
N SER A 293 4.08 -4.31 -15.00
CA SER A 293 2.73 -3.86 -14.64
C SER A 293 1.66 -4.71 -15.31
N LEU A 294 1.78 -4.92 -16.63
CA LEU A 294 0.83 -5.74 -17.37
C LEU A 294 0.80 -7.19 -16.90
N ILE A 295 1.96 -7.83 -16.68
CA ILE A 295 2.04 -9.21 -16.19
C ILE A 295 1.36 -9.35 -14.84
N PHE A 296 1.70 -8.51 -13.86
CA PHE A 296 1.12 -8.60 -12.52
C PHE A 296 -0.38 -8.30 -12.50
N ASN A 297 -0.84 -7.28 -13.24
CA ASN A 297 -2.28 -6.98 -13.36
C ASN A 297 -3.03 -8.13 -14.06
N THR A 298 -2.42 -8.74 -15.09
CA THR A 298 -3.03 -9.89 -15.79
C THR A 298 -3.12 -11.10 -14.87
N LEU A 299 -2.05 -11.41 -14.14
CA LEU A 299 -2.06 -12.50 -13.14
C LEU A 299 -3.09 -12.25 -12.04
N TYR A 300 -3.24 -11.01 -11.58
CA TYR A 300 -4.25 -10.62 -10.62
C TYR A 300 -5.68 -10.86 -11.14
N VAL A 301 -5.98 -10.38 -12.36
CA VAL A 301 -7.31 -10.58 -12.98
C VAL A 301 -7.58 -12.07 -13.19
N ILE A 302 -6.61 -12.83 -13.73
CA ILE A 302 -6.74 -14.28 -13.91
C ILE A 302 -7.00 -14.98 -12.58
N LEU A 303 -6.26 -14.62 -11.52
CA LEU A 303 -6.44 -15.20 -10.19
C LEU A 303 -7.84 -14.94 -9.64
N LEU A 304 -8.37 -13.72 -9.76
CA LEU A 304 -9.72 -13.41 -9.29
C LEU A 304 -10.80 -14.09 -10.13
N SER A 305 -10.67 -14.07 -11.45
CA SER A 305 -11.60 -14.77 -12.34
C SER A 305 -11.55 -16.29 -12.15
N SER A 306 -10.41 -16.86 -11.74
CA SER A 306 -10.29 -18.30 -11.50
C SER A 306 -11.08 -18.76 -10.28
N PHE A 307 -11.15 -17.98 -9.19
CA PHE A 307 -12.03 -18.30 -8.05
C PHE A 307 -13.48 -18.44 -8.47
N VAL A 308 -13.95 -17.51 -9.30
CA VAL A 308 -15.31 -17.49 -9.83
C VAL A 308 -15.56 -18.72 -10.71
N MET A 309 -14.63 -19.03 -11.63
CA MET A 309 -14.72 -20.22 -12.48
C MET A 309 -14.66 -21.55 -11.71
N ILE A 310 -13.76 -21.67 -10.73
CA ILE A 310 -13.63 -22.87 -9.90
C ILE A 310 -14.92 -23.13 -9.13
N TYR A 311 -15.54 -22.08 -8.58
CA TYR A 311 -16.83 -22.19 -7.90
C TYR A 311 -17.92 -22.71 -8.84
N TYR A 312 -18.02 -22.13 -10.05
CA TYR A 312 -19.00 -22.57 -11.05
C TYR A 312 -18.78 -24.03 -11.47
N ILE A 313 -17.53 -24.45 -11.69
CA ILE A 313 -17.20 -25.84 -12.05
C ILE A 313 -17.58 -26.82 -10.94
N LYS A 314 -17.37 -26.45 -9.67
CA LYS A 314 -17.72 -27.30 -8.52
C LYS A 314 -19.22 -27.40 -8.28
N ASN A 315 -19.95 -26.29 -8.39
CA ASN A 315 -21.34 -26.18 -7.92
C ASN A 315 -22.37 -26.14 -9.05
N GLY A 316 -21.96 -25.91 -10.31
CA GLY A 316 -22.85 -25.80 -11.47
C GLY A 316 -23.67 -24.51 -11.53
N VAL A 317 -23.50 -23.60 -10.58
CA VAL A 317 -24.22 -22.32 -10.48
C VAL A 317 -23.26 -21.19 -10.12
N TRP A 318 -23.63 -19.97 -10.53
CA TRP A 318 -23.00 -18.74 -10.04
C TRP A 318 -23.58 -18.39 -8.67
N LEU A 319 -22.81 -17.68 -7.86
CA LEU A 319 -23.12 -17.33 -6.48
C LEU A 319 -24.08 -16.13 -6.41
#